data_AF-W7HVN9-F1
#
_entry.id   AF-W7HVN9-F1
#
_cell.length_a   1.000
_cell.length_b   1.000
_cell.length_c   1.000
_cell.angle_alpha   90.00
_cell.angle_beta   90.00
_cell.angle_gamma   90.00
#
_symmetry.space_group_name_H-M   'P 1'
#
loop_
_entity.id
_entity.type
_entity.pdbx_description
1 polymer ?
#
loop_
_entity_poly.entity_id
_entity_poly.type
_entity_poly.pdbx_seq_one_letter_code
_entity_poly.pdbx_strand_id
1 'polypeptide(L)'
;MATEPPGSLMASPLVQQERPSFQPKIVSLYQQLFKDDDEYTPRSEGFWTEFFLLKPHAPGLNAARQPLSGDDLLHLQPQTRQLFTRSVAVAKKKESPADEIALETIAIFLGQILSKRYTNLSSDIIAILAGLDNIDAVFTDFVAVLDGNIRNGKTAEVRYKSVHAALVTTCGAFNTGLLSYFTHRDLFPALMKFINDPATSSMSFEAFVLLSVLANYNKFEIQNPYQLRLADFVNEASIKQIVYTIGAASARCREDYIAIQDDAPEGWSFGSVLSLMGLGGILAATGLAKSRPASSNGQKIDPDVDAVKQSFAELPGPRAAILLGTYDFVNANKLFAFTFISSRPISAAEGSPKIEPPFAAYISLTSYISHHAHRTARSSLYARLNLLTIRSVDG
;
A
#
# COMPACT_ATOMS: atom_id res chain seq x y z
N MET A 1 37.28 -71.97 16.31
CA MET A 1 38.07 -70.81 16.76
C MET A 1 38.21 -69.88 15.55
N ALA A 2 37.13 -69.24 15.10
CA ALA A 2 36.43 -68.07 15.64
C ALA A 2 37.23 -66.77 15.41
N THR A 3 36.92 -66.08 14.30
CA THR A 3 37.20 -64.65 14.09
C THR A 3 36.05 -64.07 13.28
N GLU A 4 35.12 -63.41 13.98
CA GLU A 4 34.03 -62.61 13.41
C GLU A 4 34.58 -61.37 12.67
N PRO A 5 33.91 -60.88 11.61
CA PRO A 5 34.19 -59.57 11.05
C PRO A 5 33.54 -58.45 11.89
N PRO A 6 34.14 -57.25 11.92
CA PRO A 6 33.75 -56.20 12.85
C PRO A 6 32.44 -55.50 12.45
N GLY A 7 31.55 -55.42 13.44
CA GLY A 7 30.60 -54.34 13.72
C GLY A 7 30.09 -53.51 12.54
N SER A 8 28.89 -53.87 12.08
CA SER A 8 27.93 -52.95 11.47
C SER A 8 27.83 -51.66 12.29
N LEU A 9 28.38 -50.57 11.75
CA LEU A 9 28.04 -49.22 12.18
C LEU A 9 26.56 -49.03 11.87
N MET A 10 25.72 -49.21 12.89
CA MET A 10 24.31 -48.86 12.82
C MET A 10 24.19 -47.40 12.40
N ALA A 11 23.85 -47.17 11.14
CA ALA A 11 23.35 -45.89 10.68
C ALA A 11 22.12 -45.56 11.52
N SER A 12 22.17 -44.42 12.21
CA SER A 12 21.05 -43.89 12.99
C SER A 12 19.77 -43.90 12.13
N PRO A 13 18.70 -44.61 12.51
CA PRO A 13 17.49 -44.80 11.69
C PRO A 13 16.53 -43.61 11.81
N LEU A 14 17.07 -42.39 11.88
CA LEU A 14 16.31 -41.16 11.93
C LEU A 14 16.69 -40.32 10.71
N VAL A 15 16.23 -40.78 9.54
CA VAL A 15 16.06 -39.87 8.40
C VAL A 15 15.02 -38.86 8.84
N GLN A 16 15.42 -37.60 8.95
CA GLN A 16 14.49 -36.49 9.11
C GLN A 16 13.58 -36.48 7.88
N GLN A 17 12.42 -37.12 7.99
CA GLN A 17 11.36 -36.97 7.00
C GLN A 17 11.12 -35.47 6.87
N GLU A 18 11.27 -34.95 5.65
CA GLU A 18 10.88 -33.57 5.35
C GLU A 18 9.45 -33.41 5.88
N ARG A 19 9.29 -32.51 6.85
CA ARG A 19 7.98 -32.26 7.44
C ARG A 19 7.03 -31.95 6.28
N PRO A 20 5.91 -32.67 6.11
CA PRO A 20 4.95 -32.33 5.08
C PRO A 20 4.58 -30.85 5.24
N SER A 21 4.52 -30.09 4.14
CA SER A 21 4.23 -28.67 4.20
C SER A 21 2.88 -28.47 4.92
N PHE A 22 2.91 -27.95 6.14
CA PHE A 22 1.70 -27.74 6.93
C PHE A 22 0.88 -26.64 6.26
N GLN A 23 -0.21 -27.00 5.59
CA GLN A 23 -1.18 -26.01 5.13
C GLN A 23 -1.94 -25.45 6.33
N PRO A 24 -2.02 -24.12 6.49
CA PRO A 24 -2.80 -23.52 7.56
C PRO A 24 -4.26 -23.95 7.50
N LYS A 25 -4.88 -24.27 8.65
CA LYS A 25 -6.28 -24.74 8.74
C LYS A 25 -7.28 -23.76 8.09
N ILE A 26 -6.98 -22.47 8.07
CA ILE A 26 -7.82 -21.47 7.41
C ILE A 26 -7.93 -21.70 5.89
N VAL A 27 -6.92 -22.31 5.26
CA VAL A 27 -6.93 -22.62 3.82
C VAL A 27 -7.96 -23.70 3.50
N SER A 28 -8.10 -24.72 4.35
CA SER A 28 -9.15 -25.73 4.16
C SER A 28 -10.54 -25.15 4.39
N LEU A 29 -10.69 -24.19 5.30
CA LEU A 29 -11.95 -23.45 5.48
C LEU A 29 -12.29 -22.58 4.25
N TYR A 30 -11.31 -21.95 3.61
CA TYR A 30 -11.52 -21.24 2.35
C TYR A 30 -11.98 -22.18 1.23
N GLN A 31 -11.32 -23.34 1.08
CA GLN A 31 -11.70 -24.35 0.09
C GLN A 31 -13.11 -24.88 0.33
N GLN A 32 -13.47 -25.15 1.59
CA GLN A 32 -14.82 -25.55 1.94
C GLN A 32 -15.84 -24.44 1.64
N LEU A 33 -15.50 -23.18 1.91
CA LEU A 33 -16.41 -22.06 1.68
C LEU A 33 -16.71 -21.84 0.19
N PHE A 34 -15.72 -21.98 -0.68
CA PHE A 34 -15.85 -21.76 -2.13
C PHE A 34 -16.03 -23.05 -2.94
N LYS A 35 -16.33 -24.17 -2.29
CA LYS A 35 -16.68 -25.40 -2.99
C LYS A 35 -18.03 -25.21 -3.69
N ASP A 36 -18.05 -25.45 -4.99
CA ASP A 36 -19.27 -25.47 -5.80
C ASP A 36 -20.01 -26.76 -5.45
N ASP A 37 -20.98 -26.66 -4.56
CA ASP A 37 -21.90 -27.74 -4.21
C ASP A 37 -23.25 -27.40 -4.87
N ASP A 38 -23.86 -28.37 -5.59
CA ASP A 38 -25.10 -28.20 -6.36
C ASP A 38 -26.29 -27.71 -5.51
N GLU A 39 -26.23 -27.89 -4.19
CA GLU A 39 -27.24 -27.45 -3.22
C GLU A 39 -26.60 -26.54 -2.16
N TYR A 40 -26.91 -25.24 -2.21
CA TYR A 40 -26.39 -24.27 -1.25
C TYR A 40 -26.88 -24.57 0.17
N THR A 41 -25.95 -24.95 1.05
CA THR A 41 -26.21 -25.11 2.49
C THR A 41 -25.55 -23.97 3.28
N PRO A 42 -26.32 -23.16 4.03
CA PRO A 42 -25.74 -22.09 4.84
C PRO A 42 -24.81 -22.67 5.90
N ARG A 43 -23.60 -22.12 6.00
CA ARG A 43 -22.59 -22.58 6.97
C ARG A 43 -23.06 -22.35 8.41
N SER A 44 -22.76 -23.30 9.30
CA SER A 44 -23.15 -23.28 10.72
C SER A 44 -22.44 -22.16 11.50
N GLU A 45 -23.02 -21.74 12.63
CA GLU A 45 -22.37 -20.76 13.53
C GLU A 45 -21.01 -21.25 14.06
N GLY A 46 -20.85 -22.57 14.23
CA GLY A 46 -19.58 -23.18 14.63
C GLY A 46 -18.47 -22.99 13.59
N PHE A 47 -18.81 -23.07 12.30
CA PHE A 47 -17.87 -22.79 11.21
C PHE A 47 -17.35 -21.35 11.27
N TRP A 48 -18.25 -20.37 11.44
CA TRP A 48 -17.86 -18.96 11.49
C TRP A 48 -17.05 -18.62 12.75
N THR A 49 -17.41 -19.23 13.88
CA THR A 49 -16.64 -19.08 15.12
C THR A 49 -15.21 -19.56 14.94
N GLU A 50 -15.03 -20.72 14.29
CA GLU A 50 -13.70 -21.23 13.97
C GLU A 50 -12.97 -20.36 12.94
N PHE A 51 -13.68 -19.92 11.91
CA PHE A 51 -13.13 -19.09 10.83
C PHE A 51 -12.52 -17.79 11.37
N PHE A 52 -13.23 -17.07 12.25
CA PHE A 52 -12.75 -15.82 12.82
C PHE A 52 -11.82 -15.99 14.03
N LEU A 53 -11.53 -17.22 14.45
CA LEU A 53 -10.50 -17.52 15.43
C LEU A 53 -9.10 -17.60 14.79
N LEU A 54 -9.04 -17.97 13.51
CA LEU A 54 -7.79 -18.22 12.79
C LEU A 54 -7.31 -16.95 12.08
N LYS A 55 -5.99 -16.71 12.12
CA LYS A 55 -5.39 -15.59 11.37
C LYS A 55 -5.65 -15.76 9.86
N PRO A 56 -6.07 -14.71 9.15
CA PRO A 56 -6.27 -14.78 7.71
C PRO A 56 -4.96 -15.14 7.01
N HIS A 57 -5.06 -15.97 5.97
CA HIS A 57 -3.90 -16.30 5.16
C HIS A 57 -4.11 -15.76 3.75
N ALA A 58 -3.59 -14.55 3.49
CA ALA A 58 -3.76 -13.87 2.20
C ALA A 58 -3.32 -14.72 1.00
N PRO A 59 -2.16 -15.41 1.01
CA PRO A 59 -1.77 -16.30 -0.10
C PRO A 59 -2.74 -17.46 -0.32
N GLY A 60 -3.30 -18.04 0.75
CA GLY A 60 -4.25 -19.14 0.65
C GLY A 60 -5.62 -18.70 0.14
N LEU A 61 -6.12 -17.54 0.60
CA LEU A 61 -7.35 -16.96 0.08
C LEU A 61 -7.18 -16.52 -1.38
N ASN A 62 -5.99 -16.02 -1.74
CA ASN A 62 -5.61 -15.73 -3.13
C ASN A 62 -5.61 -17.01 -3.97
N ALA A 63 -4.93 -18.07 -3.53
CA ALA A 63 -4.88 -19.32 -4.26
C ALA A 63 -6.26 -19.95 -4.48
N ALA A 64 -7.15 -19.87 -3.49
CA ALA A 64 -8.51 -20.40 -3.59
C ALA A 64 -9.39 -19.65 -4.61
N ARG A 65 -9.05 -18.39 -4.96
CA ARG A 65 -9.91 -17.50 -5.77
C ARG A 65 -9.27 -16.96 -7.04
N GLN A 66 -7.96 -17.04 -7.15
CA GLN A 66 -7.25 -16.75 -8.38
C GLN A 66 -7.81 -17.52 -9.60
N PRO A 67 -8.20 -18.81 -9.49
CA PRO A 67 -8.79 -19.53 -10.62
C PRO A 67 -10.23 -19.08 -10.98
N LEU A 68 -10.95 -18.43 -10.07
CA LEU A 68 -12.35 -18.05 -10.31
C LEU A 68 -12.43 -16.77 -11.15
N SER A 69 -13.20 -16.80 -12.23
CA SER A 69 -13.55 -15.64 -13.05
C SER A 69 -14.62 -14.77 -12.35
N GLY A 70 -14.91 -13.58 -12.90
CA GLY A 70 -16.01 -12.75 -12.40
C GLY A 70 -17.36 -13.45 -12.49
N ASP A 71 -17.56 -14.26 -13.54
CA ASP A 71 -18.78 -15.02 -13.77
C ASP A 71 -18.92 -16.20 -12.80
N ASP A 72 -17.82 -16.90 -12.49
CA ASP A 72 -17.82 -17.96 -11.46
C ASP A 72 -18.18 -17.40 -10.08
N LEU A 73 -17.73 -16.18 -9.77
CA LEU A 73 -18.11 -15.50 -8.53
C LEU A 73 -19.59 -15.13 -8.50
N LEU A 74 -20.24 -14.93 -9.65
CA LEU A 74 -21.69 -14.73 -9.72
C LEU A 74 -22.46 -16.02 -9.40
N HIS A 75 -21.92 -17.18 -9.72
CA HIS A 75 -22.51 -18.47 -9.30
C HIS A 75 -22.36 -18.71 -7.79
N LEU A 76 -21.31 -18.18 -7.18
CA LEU A 76 -21.03 -18.29 -5.73
C LEU A 76 -21.58 -17.10 -4.89
N GLN A 77 -22.55 -16.35 -5.43
CA GLN A 77 -23.16 -15.20 -4.76
C GLN A 77 -23.60 -15.47 -3.30
N PRO A 78 -24.30 -16.59 -2.98
CA PRO A 78 -24.72 -16.85 -1.60
C PRO A 78 -23.53 -16.92 -0.61
N GLN A 79 -22.46 -17.60 -1.00
CA GLN A 79 -21.25 -17.80 -0.19
C GLN A 79 -20.49 -16.48 -0.02
N THR A 80 -20.35 -15.68 -1.08
CA THR A 80 -19.65 -14.39 -1.03
C THR A 80 -20.40 -13.37 -0.17
N ARG A 81 -21.74 -13.31 -0.32
CA ARG A 81 -22.60 -12.46 0.52
C ARG A 81 -22.53 -12.85 1.98
N GLN A 82 -22.58 -14.15 2.28
CA GLN A 82 -22.49 -14.65 3.66
C GLN A 82 -21.15 -14.27 4.29
N LEU A 83 -20.04 -14.49 3.57
CA LEU A 83 -18.70 -14.12 4.04
C LEU A 83 -18.60 -12.61 4.34
N PHE A 84 -19.07 -11.76 3.42
CA PHE A 84 -19.03 -10.32 3.60
C PHE A 84 -19.87 -9.87 4.80
N THR A 85 -21.13 -10.27 4.83
CA THR A 85 -22.09 -9.85 5.87
C THR A 85 -21.66 -10.32 7.26
N ARG A 86 -21.18 -11.56 7.39
CA ARG A 86 -20.68 -12.10 8.66
C ARG A 86 -19.39 -11.41 9.09
N SER A 87 -18.48 -11.11 8.18
CA SER A 87 -17.26 -10.36 8.52
C SER A 87 -17.59 -8.95 9.02
N VAL A 88 -18.53 -8.24 8.39
CA VAL A 88 -19.00 -6.93 8.86
C VAL A 88 -19.63 -7.02 10.25
N ALA A 89 -20.49 -8.03 10.47
CA ALA A 89 -21.12 -8.26 11.77
C ALA A 89 -20.10 -8.56 12.89
N VAL A 90 -19.05 -9.33 12.60
CA VAL A 90 -17.97 -9.62 13.57
C VAL A 90 -17.13 -8.37 13.85
N ALA A 91 -16.77 -7.62 12.80
CA ALA A 91 -16.05 -6.34 12.96
C ALA A 91 -16.85 -5.30 13.77
N LYS A 92 -18.19 -5.39 13.74
CA LYS A 92 -19.10 -4.54 14.54
C LYS A 92 -19.10 -4.88 16.03
N LYS A 93 -18.89 -6.15 16.41
CA LYS A 93 -18.87 -6.60 17.81
C LYS A 93 -17.66 -6.07 18.59
N LYS A 94 -16.56 -5.75 17.90
CA LYS A 94 -15.29 -5.25 18.50
C LYS A 94 -14.71 -6.20 19.55
N GLU A 95 -14.83 -7.50 19.32
CA GLU A 95 -14.29 -8.56 20.16
C GLU A 95 -12.94 -9.00 19.59
N SER A 96 -11.86 -8.75 20.33
CA SER A 96 -10.52 -9.14 19.92
C SER A 96 -10.28 -10.62 20.24
N PRO A 97 -9.63 -11.41 19.37
CA PRO A 97 -8.95 -11.03 18.11
C PRO A 97 -9.84 -11.09 16.85
N ALA A 98 -11.11 -11.47 16.99
CA ALA A 98 -12.00 -11.76 15.85
C ALA A 98 -12.31 -10.52 15.00
N ASP A 99 -12.39 -9.34 15.60
CA ASP A 99 -12.61 -8.07 14.90
C ASP A 99 -11.45 -7.70 13.96
N GLU A 100 -10.20 -7.85 14.40
CA GLU A 100 -9.01 -7.64 13.58
C GLU A 100 -8.93 -8.62 12.41
N ILE A 101 -9.25 -9.89 12.67
CA ILE A 101 -9.27 -10.98 11.67
C ILE A 101 -10.37 -10.71 10.63
N ALA A 102 -11.55 -10.26 11.07
CA ALA A 102 -12.66 -9.94 10.19
C ALA A 102 -12.34 -8.76 9.25
N LEU A 103 -11.74 -7.68 9.77
CA LEU A 103 -11.34 -6.53 8.95
C LEU A 103 -10.29 -6.89 7.90
N GLU A 104 -9.31 -7.70 8.27
CA GLU A 104 -8.29 -8.19 7.33
C GLU A 104 -8.89 -9.13 6.28
N THR A 105 -9.82 -10.01 6.68
CA THR A 105 -10.58 -10.85 5.74
C THR A 105 -11.37 -10.00 4.75
N ILE A 106 -12.04 -8.94 5.21
CA ILE A 106 -12.78 -8.00 4.33
C ILE A 106 -11.83 -7.35 3.34
N ALA A 107 -10.69 -6.84 3.78
CA ALA A 107 -9.72 -6.18 2.91
C ALA A 107 -9.21 -7.12 1.81
N ILE A 108 -8.81 -8.35 2.17
CA ILE A 108 -8.34 -9.33 1.18
C ILE A 108 -9.48 -9.73 0.23
N PHE A 109 -10.66 -10.01 0.77
CA PHE A 109 -11.84 -10.40 0.01
C PHE A 109 -12.25 -9.33 -1.02
N LEU A 110 -12.33 -8.07 -0.60
CA LEU A 110 -12.67 -6.94 -1.48
C LEU A 110 -11.57 -6.64 -2.49
N GLY A 111 -10.30 -6.69 -2.09
CA GLY A 111 -9.17 -6.47 -3.00
C GLY A 111 -9.16 -7.47 -4.16
N GLN A 112 -9.55 -8.71 -3.90
CA GLN A 112 -9.69 -9.73 -4.94
C GLN A 112 -10.94 -9.52 -5.81
N ILE A 113 -12.10 -9.30 -5.20
CA ILE A 113 -13.35 -9.16 -5.95
C ILE A 113 -13.28 -7.92 -6.85
N LEU A 114 -12.82 -6.79 -6.33
CA LEU A 114 -12.78 -5.54 -7.07
C LEU A 114 -11.66 -5.48 -8.12
N SER A 115 -10.69 -6.40 -8.09
CA SER A 115 -9.62 -6.48 -9.11
C SER A 115 -9.98 -7.39 -10.31
N LYS A 116 -11.08 -8.15 -10.22
CA LYS A 116 -11.56 -8.98 -11.33
C LYS A 116 -12.30 -8.13 -12.37
N ARG A 117 -12.34 -8.65 -13.61
CA ARG A 117 -13.12 -8.04 -14.69
C ARG A 117 -14.54 -8.60 -14.66
N TYR A 118 -15.51 -7.72 -14.83
CA TYR A 118 -16.93 -8.01 -14.86
C TYR A 118 -17.55 -7.44 -16.13
N THR A 119 -18.64 -8.06 -16.59
CA THR A 119 -19.39 -7.57 -17.75
C THR A 119 -20.11 -6.28 -17.39
N ASN A 120 -20.78 -6.25 -16.24
CA ASN A 120 -21.45 -5.07 -15.69
C ASN A 120 -20.86 -4.73 -14.32
N LEU A 121 -19.73 -4.02 -14.30
CA LEU A 121 -18.93 -3.72 -13.10
C LEU A 121 -19.78 -3.35 -11.87
N SER A 122 -20.69 -2.38 -12.00
CA SER A 122 -21.53 -1.95 -10.89
C SER A 122 -22.51 -3.04 -10.42
N SER A 123 -23.27 -3.65 -11.33
CA SER A 123 -24.35 -4.58 -10.98
C SER A 123 -23.80 -5.90 -10.45
N ASP A 124 -22.76 -6.42 -11.09
CA ASP A 124 -22.16 -7.71 -10.75
C ASP A 124 -21.49 -7.66 -9.37
N ILE A 125 -20.74 -6.59 -9.07
CA ILE A 125 -20.14 -6.40 -7.74
C ILE A 125 -21.23 -6.28 -6.67
N ILE A 126 -22.28 -5.49 -6.92
CA ILE A 126 -23.40 -5.36 -5.97
C ILE A 126 -24.06 -6.72 -5.72
N ALA A 127 -24.29 -7.49 -6.79
CA ALA A 127 -24.85 -8.82 -6.69
C ALA A 127 -23.94 -9.76 -5.87
N ILE A 128 -22.62 -9.71 -6.02
CA ILE A 128 -21.67 -10.56 -5.27
C ILE A 128 -21.60 -10.18 -3.78
N LEU A 129 -21.69 -8.88 -3.46
CA LEU A 129 -21.45 -8.39 -2.10
C LEU A 129 -22.68 -8.43 -1.19
N ALA A 130 -23.84 -7.98 -1.69
CA ALA A 130 -25.04 -7.82 -0.87
C ALA A 130 -26.33 -8.30 -1.55
N GLY A 131 -26.31 -8.42 -2.88
CA GLY A 131 -27.54 -8.51 -3.67
C GLY A 131 -28.12 -7.12 -3.93
N LEU A 132 -28.87 -6.99 -5.03
CA LEU A 132 -29.40 -5.70 -5.48
C LEU A 132 -30.39 -5.10 -4.48
N ASP A 133 -31.14 -5.94 -3.76
CA ASP A 133 -32.20 -5.48 -2.85
C ASP A 133 -31.68 -4.98 -1.50
N ASN A 134 -30.51 -5.47 -1.06
CA ASN A 134 -29.99 -5.23 0.29
C ASN A 134 -28.72 -4.36 0.32
N ILE A 135 -28.28 -3.87 -0.83
CA ILE A 135 -27.01 -3.16 -0.94
C ILE A 135 -26.96 -1.92 -0.04
N ASP A 136 -28.04 -1.14 0.01
CA ASP A 136 -28.10 0.06 0.82
C ASP A 136 -27.89 -0.24 2.31
N ALA A 137 -28.58 -1.25 2.83
CA ALA A 137 -28.46 -1.65 4.23
C ALA A 137 -27.06 -2.19 4.55
N VAL A 138 -26.54 -3.07 3.70
CA VAL A 138 -25.25 -3.74 3.92
C VAL A 138 -24.08 -2.76 3.79
N PHE A 139 -24.04 -1.91 2.76
CA PHE A 139 -22.95 -0.94 2.59
C PHE A 139 -23.04 0.21 3.57
N THR A 140 -24.23 0.67 3.94
CA THR A 140 -24.38 1.68 4.99
C THR A 140 -23.89 1.15 6.34
N ASP A 141 -24.18 -0.11 6.68
CA ASP A 141 -23.63 -0.72 7.91
C ASP A 141 -22.14 -1.02 7.81
N PHE A 142 -21.62 -1.34 6.62
CA PHE A 142 -20.19 -1.52 6.44
C PHE A 142 -19.41 -0.21 6.65
N VAL A 143 -19.80 0.87 5.96
CA VAL A 143 -19.21 2.21 6.16
C VAL A 143 -19.45 2.64 7.62
N ALA A 144 -20.66 2.38 8.13
CA ALA A 144 -21.05 2.14 9.52
C ALA A 144 -19.89 1.87 10.50
N VAL A 145 -19.47 0.61 10.41
CA VAL A 145 -18.43 -0.05 11.19
C VAL A 145 -17.07 0.57 10.94
N LEU A 146 -16.72 0.91 9.70
CA LEU A 146 -15.43 1.51 9.37
C LEU A 146 -15.19 2.85 10.08
N ASP A 147 -16.10 3.82 9.98
CA ASP A 147 -15.98 5.11 10.70
C ASP A 147 -15.83 4.88 12.22
N GLY A 148 -16.67 3.99 12.77
CA GLY A 148 -16.67 3.69 14.20
C GLY A 148 -15.36 3.07 14.68
N ASN A 149 -14.77 2.20 13.87
CA ASN A 149 -13.51 1.52 14.18
C ASN A 149 -12.30 2.43 13.90
N ILE A 150 -12.29 3.25 12.85
CA ILE A 150 -11.22 4.23 12.60
C ILE A 150 -11.17 5.26 13.74
N ARG A 151 -12.34 5.74 14.17
CA ARG A 151 -12.46 6.77 15.21
C ARG A 151 -12.14 6.27 16.62
N ASN A 152 -12.66 5.10 16.98
CA ASN A 152 -12.69 4.60 18.36
C ASN A 152 -12.31 3.11 18.48
N GLY A 153 -11.50 2.58 17.55
CA GLY A 153 -10.97 1.22 17.63
C GLY A 153 -10.11 1.05 18.89
N LYS A 154 -10.17 -0.15 19.49
CA LYS A 154 -9.48 -0.47 20.76
C LYS A 154 -7.96 -0.47 20.60
N THR A 155 -7.47 -1.01 19.49
CA THR A 155 -6.04 -1.12 19.17
C THR A 155 -5.71 -0.26 17.96
N ALA A 156 -4.44 0.17 17.85
CA ALA A 156 -3.95 0.85 16.64
C ALA A 156 -4.11 -0.04 15.39
N GLU A 157 -3.97 -1.37 15.56
CA GLU A 157 -4.14 -2.36 14.49
C GLU A 157 -5.57 -2.42 13.95
N VAL A 158 -6.61 -2.49 14.81
CA VAL A 158 -8.01 -2.43 14.37
C VAL A 158 -8.27 -1.17 13.55
N ARG A 159 -7.77 -0.03 14.03
CA ARG A 159 -7.96 1.26 13.36
C ARG A 159 -7.28 1.28 12.00
N TYR A 160 -6.02 0.82 11.93
CA TYR A 160 -5.28 0.72 10.68
C TYR A 160 -5.94 -0.26 9.70
N LYS A 161 -6.31 -1.47 10.13
CA LYS A 161 -7.01 -2.45 9.28
C LYS A 161 -8.35 -1.92 8.77
N SER A 162 -9.03 -1.08 9.55
CA SER A 162 -10.26 -0.40 9.10
C SER A 162 -9.97 0.65 8.01
N VAL A 163 -8.91 1.46 8.18
CA VAL A 163 -8.45 2.39 7.13
C VAL A 163 -8.05 1.61 5.87
N HIS A 164 -7.30 0.51 6.02
CA HIS A 164 -6.86 -0.33 4.92
C HIS A 164 -8.04 -0.95 4.16
N ALA A 165 -9.01 -1.51 4.87
CA ALA A 165 -10.23 -2.05 4.25
C ALA A 165 -11.01 -0.97 3.50
N ALA A 166 -11.14 0.23 4.06
CA ALA A 166 -11.76 1.37 3.39
C ALA A 166 -10.96 1.79 2.13
N LEU A 167 -9.64 1.84 2.20
CA LEU A 167 -8.78 2.18 1.06
C LEU A 167 -8.90 1.15 -0.08
N VAL A 168 -8.84 -0.14 0.24
CA VAL A 168 -8.98 -1.20 -0.76
C VAL A 168 -10.36 -1.15 -1.42
N THR A 169 -11.41 -0.93 -0.62
CA THR A 169 -12.79 -0.77 -1.14
C THR A 169 -12.88 0.42 -2.08
N THR A 170 -12.38 1.58 -1.65
CA THR A 170 -12.53 2.83 -2.40
C THR A 170 -11.71 2.85 -3.69
N CYS A 171 -10.49 2.31 -3.67
CA CYS A 171 -9.66 2.16 -4.86
C CYS A 171 -10.28 1.18 -5.87
N GLY A 172 -10.76 0.03 -5.41
CA GLY A 172 -11.33 -1.00 -6.28
C GLY A 172 -12.71 -0.63 -6.83
N ALA A 173 -13.51 0.08 -6.04
CA ALA A 173 -14.88 0.47 -6.37
C ALA A 173 -14.98 1.90 -6.96
N PHE A 174 -13.85 2.52 -7.35
CA PHE A 174 -13.80 3.94 -7.72
C PHE A 174 -14.76 4.33 -8.85
N ASN A 175 -14.90 3.46 -9.85
CA ASN A 175 -15.79 3.67 -11.01
C ASN A 175 -17.19 3.08 -10.79
N THR A 176 -17.60 2.86 -9.55
CA THR A 176 -18.90 2.23 -9.22
C THR A 176 -19.72 3.12 -8.29
N GLY A 177 -21.04 2.90 -8.27
CA GLY A 177 -21.94 3.61 -7.35
C GLY A 177 -21.68 3.34 -5.86
N LEU A 178 -20.89 2.31 -5.51
CA LEU A 178 -20.58 1.97 -4.11
C LEU A 178 -19.83 3.07 -3.37
N LEU A 179 -19.11 3.94 -4.10
CA LEU A 179 -18.37 5.02 -3.47
C LEU A 179 -19.30 6.13 -2.93
N SER A 180 -20.54 6.21 -3.43
CA SER A 180 -21.55 7.14 -2.92
C SER A 180 -21.84 6.95 -1.42
N TYR A 181 -21.83 5.72 -0.90
CA TYR A 181 -22.01 5.45 0.53
C TYR A 181 -20.92 6.09 1.40
N PHE A 182 -19.69 6.18 0.88
CA PHE A 182 -18.58 6.88 1.54
C PHE A 182 -18.71 8.39 1.47
N THR A 183 -19.50 8.94 0.54
CA THR A 183 -19.83 10.38 0.51
C THR A 183 -20.98 10.74 1.44
N HIS A 184 -21.96 9.83 1.62
CA HIS A 184 -23.08 10.04 2.53
C HIS A 184 -22.65 9.99 4.00
N ARG A 185 -21.60 9.23 4.33
CA ARG A 185 -21.01 9.17 5.66
C ARG A 185 -19.65 9.86 5.68
N ASP A 186 -19.57 11.00 6.37
CA ASP A 186 -18.33 11.77 6.48
C ASP A 186 -17.26 11.04 7.32
N LEU A 187 -16.27 10.44 6.65
CA LEU A 187 -15.11 9.79 7.27
C LEU A 187 -14.02 10.79 7.68
N PHE A 188 -14.10 12.05 7.23
CA PHE A 188 -13.05 13.05 7.45
C PHE A 188 -12.67 13.20 8.94
N PRO A 189 -13.61 13.33 9.89
CA PRO A 189 -13.26 13.48 11.30
C PRO A 189 -12.54 12.25 11.88
N ALA A 190 -12.93 11.05 11.46
CA ALA A 190 -12.30 9.81 11.91
C ALA A 190 -10.87 9.69 11.37
N LEU A 191 -10.66 10.02 10.09
CA LEU A 191 -9.33 10.02 9.48
C LEU A 191 -8.42 11.07 10.11
N MET A 192 -8.91 12.28 10.40
CA MET A 192 -8.10 13.30 11.08
C MET A 192 -7.72 12.88 12.50
N LYS A 193 -8.64 12.26 13.24
CA LYS A 193 -8.32 11.68 14.55
C LYS A 193 -7.29 10.55 14.43
N PHE A 194 -7.32 9.75 13.37
CA PHE A 194 -6.32 8.72 13.11
C PHE A 194 -4.94 9.29 12.78
N ILE A 195 -4.88 10.35 11.96
CA ILE A 195 -3.62 10.99 11.59
C ILE A 195 -2.97 11.69 12.79
N ASN A 196 -3.76 12.33 13.66
CA ASN A 196 -3.24 13.09 14.81
C ASN A 196 -2.84 12.24 16.02
N ASP A 197 -3.30 11.01 16.11
CA ASP A 197 -3.06 10.19 17.29
C ASP A 197 -1.62 9.65 17.28
N PRO A 198 -0.83 9.86 18.35
CA PRO A 198 0.56 9.40 18.42
C PRO A 198 0.71 7.88 18.22
N ALA A 199 -0.31 7.08 18.58
CA ALA A 199 -0.27 5.62 18.38
C ALA A 199 -0.40 5.20 16.92
N THR A 200 -1.03 6.02 16.06
CA THR A 200 -1.33 5.70 14.65
C THR A 200 -0.66 6.64 13.65
N SER A 201 0.00 7.69 14.13
CA SER A 201 0.68 8.73 13.33
C SER A 201 1.67 8.15 12.31
N SER A 202 2.42 7.09 12.68
CA SER A 202 3.34 6.37 11.78
C SER A 202 2.64 5.65 10.61
N MET A 203 1.34 5.36 10.74
CA MET A 203 0.51 4.64 9.77
C MET A 203 -0.42 5.58 8.98
N SER A 204 -0.19 6.90 9.07
CA SER A 204 -1.02 7.94 8.45
C SER A 204 -1.02 7.94 6.91
N PHE A 205 -0.09 7.23 6.27
CA PHE A 205 0.02 7.16 4.81
C PHE A 205 -1.28 6.73 4.13
N GLU A 206 -1.85 5.58 4.54
CA GLU A 206 -3.07 5.05 3.92
C GLU A 206 -4.29 5.91 4.21
N ALA A 207 -4.37 6.50 5.41
CA ALA A 207 -5.47 7.39 5.77
C ALA A 207 -5.49 8.63 4.86
N PHE A 208 -4.32 9.17 4.53
CA PHE A 208 -4.20 10.30 3.63
C PHE A 208 -4.50 9.93 2.17
N VAL A 209 -4.03 8.77 1.69
CA VAL A 209 -4.38 8.29 0.34
C VAL A 209 -5.88 8.00 0.23
N LEU A 210 -6.50 7.41 1.25
CA LEU A 210 -7.95 7.20 1.29
C LEU A 210 -8.70 8.53 1.15
N LEU A 211 -8.28 9.55 1.90
CA LEU A 211 -8.88 10.88 1.80
C LEU A 211 -8.73 11.48 0.39
N SER A 212 -7.57 11.32 -0.25
CA SER A 212 -7.36 11.83 -1.61
C SER A 212 -8.25 11.12 -2.63
N VAL A 213 -8.38 9.80 -2.54
CA VAL A 213 -9.29 9.03 -3.42
C VAL A 213 -10.73 9.49 -3.22
N LEU A 214 -11.18 9.65 -1.98
CA LEU A 214 -12.53 10.12 -1.66
C LEU A 214 -12.79 11.55 -2.17
N ALA A 215 -11.79 12.44 -2.11
CA ALA A 215 -11.91 13.81 -2.62
C ALA A 215 -11.96 13.90 -4.17
N ASN A 216 -11.48 12.87 -4.87
CA ASN A 216 -11.49 12.82 -6.33
C ASN A 216 -12.72 12.13 -6.92
N TYR A 217 -13.52 11.43 -6.11
CA TYR A 217 -14.75 10.80 -6.58
C TYR A 217 -15.73 11.85 -7.13
N ASN A 218 -16.18 11.66 -8.38
CA ASN A 218 -17.10 12.54 -9.10
C ASN A 218 -16.76 14.04 -9.02
N LYS A 219 -15.45 14.36 -8.91
CA LYS A 219 -14.91 15.70 -8.67
C LYS A 219 -15.45 16.77 -9.61
N PHE A 220 -15.80 16.41 -10.84
CA PHE A 220 -16.27 17.33 -11.87
C PHE A 220 -17.79 17.26 -12.12
N GLU A 221 -18.48 16.29 -11.53
CA GLU A 221 -19.91 16.05 -11.78
C GLU A 221 -20.79 16.51 -10.62
N ILE A 222 -20.31 16.33 -9.38
CA ILE A 222 -21.08 16.60 -8.16
C ILE A 222 -20.19 17.38 -7.19
N GLN A 223 -20.79 18.27 -6.40
CA GLN A 223 -20.09 18.93 -5.29
C GLN A 223 -19.70 17.89 -4.23
N ASN A 224 -18.44 17.48 -4.23
CA ASN A 224 -17.93 16.48 -3.31
C ASN A 224 -17.69 17.08 -1.91
N PRO A 225 -18.32 16.54 -0.84
CA PRO A 225 -18.19 17.08 0.52
C PRO A 225 -16.75 17.06 1.04
N TYR A 226 -15.93 16.08 0.61
CA TYR A 226 -14.53 16.01 1.01
C TYR A 226 -13.72 17.18 0.47
N GLN A 227 -14.02 17.71 -0.72
CA GLN A 227 -13.31 18.88 -1.26
C GLN A 227 -13.57 20.14 -0.45
N LEU A 228 -14.81 20.35 0.01
CA LEU A 228 -15.15 21.44 0.93
C LEU A 228 -14.38 21.29 2.24
N ARG A 229 -14.32 20.06 2.78
CA ARG A 229 -13.52 19.77 3.98
C ARG A 229 -12.03 20.06 3.79
N LEU A 230 -11.46 19.80 2.60
CA LEU A 230 -10.06 20.13 2.30
C LEU A 230 -9.82 21.64 2.30
N ALA A 231 -10.71 22.40 1.66
CA ALA A 231 -10.61 23.85 1.57
C ALA A 231 -10.75 24.53 2.95
N ASP A 232 -11.71 24.07 3.76
CA ASP A 232 -12.00 24.64 5.09
C ASP A 232 -11.10 24.08 6.20
N PHE A 233 -10.09 23.27 5.86
CA PHE A 233 -9.28 22.59 6.87
C PHE A 233 -8.25 23.52 7.54
N VAL A 234 -8.30 23.64 8.87
CA VAL A 234 -7.42 24.58 9.62
C VAL A 234 -6.58 23.90 10.70
N ASN A 235 -6.67 22.57 10.88
CA ASN A 235 -5.92 21.89 11.95
C ASN A 235 -4.42 21.79 11.59
N GLU A 236 -3.62 22.74 12.06
CA GLU A 236 -2.18 22.78 11.81
C GLU A 236 -1.43 21.52 12.24
N ALA A 237 -1.83 20.87 13.34
CA ALA A 237 -1.14 19.67 13.82
C ALA A 237 -1.31 18.52 12.82
N SER A 238 -2.54 18.32 12.32
CA SER A 238 -2.81 17.35 11.25
C SER A 238 -2.10 17.69 9.96
N ILE A 239 -2.11 18.96 9.58
CA ILE A 239 -1.47 19.43 8.35
C ILE A 239 0.03 19.16 8.41
N LYS A 240 0.69 19.50 9.52
CA LYS A 240 2.11 19.19 9.75
C LYS A 240 2.36 17.69 9.66
N GLN A 241 1.54 16.87 10.31
CA GLN A 241 1.68 15.42 10.25
C GLN A 241 1.56 14.87 8.83
N ILE A 242 0.55 15.30 8.07
CA ILE A 242 0.36 14.93 6.66
C ILE A 242 1.56 15.35 5.82
N VAL A 243 2.06 16.59 6.01
CA VAL A 243 3.23 17.11 5.31
C VAL A 243 4.46 16.24 5.56
N TYR A 244 4.72 15.81 6.80
CA TYR A 244 5.81 14.88 7.10
C TYR A 244 5.61 13.50 6.47
N THR A 245 4.38 13.00 6.44
CA THR A 245 4.05 11.74 5.76
C THR A 245 4.31 11.82 4.25
N ILE A 246 3.98 12.95 3.62
CA ILE A 246 4.30 13.23 2.21
C ILE A 246 5.81 13.25 1.99
N GLY A 247 6.56 13.94 2.86
CA GLY A 247 8.02 13.99 2.81
C GLY A 247 8.66 12.61 2.91
N ALA A 248 8.26 11.83 3.91
CA ALA A 248 8.77 10.47 4.14
C ALA A 248 8.41 9.51 2.98
N ALA A 249 7.19 9.59 2.44
CA ALA A 249 6.81 8.82 1.27
C ALA A 249 7.59 9.24 0.02
N SER A 250 7.84 10.54 -0.14
CA SER A 250 8.61 11.07 -1.29
C SER A 250 10.06 10.62 -1.25
N ALA A 251 10.69 10.65 -0.07
CA ALA A 251 12.04 10.15 0.15
C ALA A 251 12.15 8.65 -0.18
N ARG A 252 11.22 7.82 0.30
CA ARG A 252 11.17 6.38 -0.01
C ARG A 252 10.96 6.10 -1.49
N CYS A 253 10.03 6.81 -2.13
CA CYS A 253 9.84 6.68 -3.58
C CYS A 253 11.09 7.04 -4.36
N ARG A 254 11.86 8.05 -3.91
CA ARG A 254 13.14 8.41 -4.52
C ARG A 254 14.19 7.32 -4.28
N GLU A 255 14.28 6.78 -3.07
CA GLU A 255 15.17 5.65 -2.74
C GLU A 255 14.92 4.46 -3.67
N ASP A 256 13.66 4.21 -4.06
CA ASP A 256 13.33 3.17 -5.04
C ASP A 256 13.97 3.45 -6.43
N TYR A 257 14.12 4.72 -6.85
CA TYR A 257 14.85 5.09 -8.09
C TYR A 257 16.38 4.96 -7.90
N ILE A 258 16.90 5.44 -6.78
CA ILE A 258 18.35 5.39 -6.46
C ILE A 258 18.84 3.94 -6.35
N ALA A 259 17.99 3.04 -5.82
CA ALA A 259 18.31 1.63 -5.71
C ALA A 259 18.52 0.95 -7.08
N ILE A 260 17.90 1.46 -8.14
CA ILE A 260 18.11 0.97 -9.52
C ILE A 260 19.38 1.57 -10.10
N GLN A 261 19.57 2.87 -9.93
CA GLN A 261 20.76 3.58 -10.39
C GLN A 261 21.16 4.63 -9.37
N ASP A 262 22.32 4.44 -8.75
CA ASP A 262 22.87 5.42 -7.82
C ASP A 262 23.44 6.59 -8.61
N ASP A 263 22.67 7.68 -8.64
CA ASP A 263 23.02 8.94 -9.29
C ASP A 263 23.87 9.85 -8.39
N ALA A 264 24.43 9.33 -7.28
CA ALA A 264 25.42 10.04 -6.52
C ALA A 264 26.56 10.47 -7.47
N PRO A 265 26.86 11.78 -7.61
CA PRO A 265 27.98 12.21 -8.43
C PRO A 265 29.22 11.49 -7.89
N GLU A 266 30.03 10.89 -8.78
CA GLU A 266 31.35 10.39 -8.41
C GLU A 266 32.00 11.47 -7.55
N GLY A 267 32.19 11.19 -6.26
CA GLY A 267 32.52 12.21 -5.29
C GLY A 267 33.67 13.07 -5.82
N TRP A 268 33.57 14.39 -5.70
CA TRP A 268 34.56 15.34 -6.18
C TRP A 268 35.95 14.96 -5.68
N SER A 269 36.67 14.15 -6.43
CA SER A 269 38.06 13.87 -6.18
C SER A 269 38.85 14.93 -6.93
N PHE A 270 39.87 15.52 -6.29
CA PHE A 270 40.80 16.41 -6.99
C PHE A 270 41.34 15.76 -8.27
N GLY A 271 41.50 14.43 -8.28
CA GLY A 271 41.88 13.66 -9.46
C GLY A 271 40.87 13.71 -10.61
N SER A 272 39.57 13.67 -10.32
CA SER A 272 38.51 13.72 -11.35
C SER A 272 38.47 15.09 -12.05
N VAL A 273 38.63 16.18 -11.29
CA VAL A 273 38.71 17.56 -11.85
C VAL A 273 40.02 17.79 -12.61
N LEU A 274 41.16 17.32 -12.09
CA LEU A 274 42.45 17.42 -12.78
C LEU A 274 42.51 16.55 -14.04
N SER A 275 41.79 15.42 -14.08
CA SER A 275 41.65 14.60 -15.29
C SER A 275 40.80 15.29 -16.36
N LEU A 276 39.72 15.97 -15.96
CA LEU A 276 38.84 16.73 -16.85
C LEU A 276 39.54 17.97 -17.43
N MET A 277 40.49 18.57 -16.69
CA MET A 277 41.38 19.63 -17.17
C MET A 277 42.61 19.12 -17.96
N GLY A 278 42.70 17.81 -18.26
CA GLY A 278 43.79 17.26 -19.07
C GLY A 278 45.14 17.10 -18.36
N LEU A 279 45.20 17.32 -17.04
CA LEU A 279 46.39 17.16 -16.19
C LEU A 279 46.49 15.78 -15.51
N GLY A 280 45.63 14.82 -15.87
CA GLY A 280 45.62 13.46 -15.31
C GLY A 280 46.95 12.71 -15.46
N GLY A 281 47.76 13.05 -16.47
CA GLY A 281 49.08 12.44 -16.69
C GLY A 281 50.13 12.79 -15.61
N ILE A 282 50.03 13.96 -14.97
CA ILE A 282 51.03 14.41 -13.98
C ILE A 282 50.82 13.73 -12.62
N LEU A 283 49.55 13.43 -12.27
CA LEU A 283 49.22 12.66 -11.06
C LEU A 283 49.48 11.16 -11.21
N ALA A 284 49.31 10.61 -12.41
CA ALA A 284 49.68 9.23 -12.71
C ALA A 284 51.20 9.00 -12.60
N ALA A 285 52.02 9.99 -12.99
CA ALA A 285 53.48 9.91 -12.93
C ALA A 285 54.07 10.03 -11.51
N THR A 286 53.33 10.60 -10.56
CA THR A 286 53.80 10.80 -9.17
C THR A 286 53.42 9.66 -8.22
N GLY A 287 52.76 8.61 -8.72
CA GLY A 287 52.39 7.43 -7.91
C GLY A 287 51.34 7.69 -6.83
N LEU A 288 50.75 8.89 -6.80
CA LEU A 288 49.70 9.29 -5.84
C LEU A 288 48.30 8.96 -6.35
N ALA A 289 48.17 8.39 -7.55
CA ALA A 289 46.91 7.85 -8.04
C ALA A 289 46.54 6.60 -7.25
N LYS A 290 45.66 6.76 -6.26
CA LYS A 290 45.04 5.63 -5.56
C LYS A 290 44.24 4.85 -6.60
N SER A 291 44.76 3.70 -7.01
CA SER A 291 44.03 2.75 -7.83
C SER A 291 42.70 2.42 -7.16
N ARG A 292 41.63 2.47 -7.96
CA ARG A 292 40.29 1.94 -7.67
C ARG A 292 40.37 0.74 -6.73
N PRO A 293 39.66 0.69 -5.59
CA PRO A 293 39.47 -0.58 -4.91
C PRO A 293 38.74 -1.51 -5.88
N ALA A 294 39.39 -2.61 -6.22
CA ALA A 294 38.74 -3.68 -6.95
C ALA A 294 37.51 -4.09 -6.14
N SER A 295 36.32 -3.94 -6.75
CA SER A 295 35.15 -4.71 -6.34
C SER A 295 35.59 -6.17 -6.22
N SER A 296 35.25 -6.80 -5.10
CA SER A 296 35.66 -8.15 -4.75
C SER A 296 35.08 -9.26 -5.63
N ASN A 297 34.48 -8.93 -6.78
CA ASN A 297 34.23 -9.87 -7.86
C ASN A 297 34.57 -9.18 -9.18
N GLY A 298 35.67 -9.61 -9.80
CA GLY A 298 36.21 -9.10 -11.08
C GLY A 298 35.35 -9.42 -12.30
N GLN A 299 34.04 -9.26 -12.19
CA GLN A 299 33.09 -9.33 -13.28
C GLN A 299 32.58 -7.91 -13.56
N LYS A 300 33.08 -7.32 -14.65
CA LYS A 300 32.31 -6.29 -15.36
C LYS A 300 31.08 -6.99 -15.93
N ILE A 301 30.04 -7.11 -15.11
CA ILE A 301 28.70 -7.28 -15.65
C ILE A 301 28.35 -5.87 -16.10
N ASP A 302 28.49 -5.59 -17.40
CA ASP A 302 27.71 -4.49 -17.99
C ASP A 302 26.27 -4.77 -17.55
N PRO A 303 25.63 -3.89 -16.76
CA PRO A 303 24.26 -4.12 -16.36
C PRO A 303 23.48 -4.27 -17.65
N ASP A 304 22.76 -5.39 -17.80
CA ASP A 304 21.90 -5.62 -18.95
C ASP A 304 20.99 -4.39 -19.07
N VAL A 305 21.29 -3.55 -20.07
CA VAL A 305 20.72 -2.21 -20.22
C VAL A 305 19.20 -2.33 -20.33
N ASP A 306 18.72 -3.47 -20.84
CA ASP A 306 17.30 -3.76 -20.96
C ASP A 306 16.68 -4.22 -19.64
N ALA A 307 17.39 -4.96 -18.80
CA ALA A 307 16.95 -5.29 -17.44
C ALA A 307 16.81 -4.03 -16.55
N VAL A 308 17.79 -3.12 -16.60
CA VAL A 308 17.71 -1.83 -15.87
C VAL A 308 16.56 -0.97 -16.41
N LYS A 309 16.34 -0.97 -17.73
CA LYS A 309 15.19 -0.27 -18.32
C LYS A 309 13.85 -0.81 -17.83
N GLN A 310 13.73 -2.14 -17.69
CA GLN A 310 12.53 -2.81 -17.18
C GLN A 310 12.28 -2.45 -15.71
N SER A 311 13.32 -2.44 -14.86
CA SER A 311 13.17 -2.04 -13.44
C SER A 311 12.61 -0.62 -13.29
N PHE A 312 13.06 0.32 -14.13
CA PHE A 312 12.49 1.68 -14.13
C PHE A 312 11.07 1.77 -14.69
N ALA A 313 10.61 0.79 -15.46
CA ALA A 313 9.24 0.77 -15.98
C ALA A 313 8.21 0.38 -14.90
N GLU A 314 8.65 -0.28 -13.83
CA GLU A 314 7.81 -0.59 -12.67
C GLU A 314 7.61 0.61 -11.73
N LEU A 315 8.43 1.66 -11.89
CA LEU A 315 8.33 2.91 -11.16
C LEU A 315 7.50 3.96 -11.92
N PRO A 316 6.76 4.83 -11.20
CA PRO A 316 6.68 4.94 -9.75
C PRO A 316 5.75 3.89 -9.12
N GLY A 317 6.20 3.32 -7.99
CA GLY A 317 5.46 2.31 -7.25
C GLY A 317 4.13 2.79 -6.64
N PRO A 318 3.44 1.93 -5.88
CA PRO A 318 2.13 2.25 -5.28
C PRO A 318 2.16 3.47 -4.36
N ARG A 319 3.30 3.73 -3.70
CA ARG A 319 3.49 4.86 -2.77
C ARG A 319 3.29 6.22 -3.44
N ALA A 320 3.47 6.33 -4.75
CA ALA A 320 3.24 7.57 -5.49
C ALA A 320 1.77 8.01 -5.55
N ALA A 321 0.82 7.16 -5.13
CA ALA A 321 -0.58 7.55 -4.97
C ALA A 321 -0.76 8.76 -4.03
N ILE A 322 0.18 8.99 -3.10
CA ILE A 322 0.18 10.14 -2.20
C ILE A 322 0.23 11.49 -2.94
N LEU A 323 0.87 11.53 -4.12
CA LEU A 323 1.08 12.75 -4.90
C LEU A 323 -0.24 13.39 -5.36
N LEU A 324 -1.26 12.57 -5.61
CA LEU A 324 -2.61 13.04 -5.94
C LEU A 324 -3.22 13.84 -4.79
N GLY A 325 -3.13 13.29 -3.56
CA GLY A 325 -3.59 14.00 -2.37
C GLY A 325 -2.79 15.28 -2.11
N THR A 326 -1.48 15.26 -2.36
CA THR A 326 -0.65 16.46 -2.24
C THR A 326 -1.13 17.58 -3.17
N TYR A 327 -1.40 17.27 -4.44
CA TYR A 327 -1.94 18.25 -5.39
C TYR A 327 -3.28 18.83 -4.93
N ASP A 328 -4.23 17.98 -4.52
CA ASP A 328 -5.56 18.44 -4.11
C ASP A 328 -5.52 19.35 -2.88
N PHE A 329 -4.74 18.98 -1.86
CA PHE A 329 -4.59 19.78 -0.65
C PHE A 329 -3.89 21.11 -0.90
N VAL A 330 -2.80 21.10 -1.69
CA VAL A 330 -2.09 22.33 -2.07
C VAL A 330 -3.01 23.27 -2.85
N ASN A 331 -3.76 22.73 -3.81
CA ASN A 331 -4.64 23.55 -4.65
C ASN A 331 -5.88 24.06 -3.90
N ALA A 332 -6.40 23.29 -2.93
CA ALA A 332 -7.59 23.67 -2.17
C ALA A 332 -7.28 24.57 -0.96
N ASN A 333 -6.09 24.46 -0.36
CA ASN A 333 -5.82 25.03 0.96
C ASN A 333 -4.48 25.76 1.04
N LYS A 334 -4.54 27.10 1.16
CA LYS A 334 -3.35 27.97 1.25
C LYS A 334 -2.52 27.74 2.51
N LEU A 335 -3.16 27.43 3.64
CA LEU A 335 -2.47 27.14 4.89
C LEU A 335 -1.67 25.83 4.76
N PHE A 336 -2.25 24.82 4.10
CA PHE A 336 -1.54 23.59 3.76
C PHE A 336 -0.33 23.88 2.87
N ALA A 337 -0.51 24.63 1.77
CA ALA A 337 0.58 24.99 0.87
C ALA A 337 1.72 25.73 1.61
N PHE A 338 1.38 26.74 2.42
CA PHE A 338 2.35 27.46 3.23
C PHE A 338 3.12 26.54 4.20
N THR A 339 2.40 25.64 4.88
CA THR A 339 3.01 24.68 5.83
C THR A 339 3.87 23.66 5.11
N PHE A 340 3.49 23.25 3.89
CA PHE A 340 4.25 22.31 3.08
C PHE A 340 5.64 22.86 2.73
N ILE A 341 5.72 24.13 2.30
CA ILE A 341 7.00 24.81 2.00
C ILE A 341 7.81 25.10 3.26
N SER A 342 7.13 25.59 4.31
CA SER A 342 7.80 26.16 5.49
C SER A 342 8.25 25.12 6.51
N SER A 343 7.77 23.87 6.37
CA SER A 343 8.10 22.77 7.27
C SER A 343 9.60 22.47 7.27
N ARG A 344 10.22 22.58 8.44
CA ARG A 344 11.62 22.25 8.67
C ARG A 344 11.80 20.74 8.92
N PRO A 345 13.02 20.20 8.82
CA PRO A 345 13.31 18.87 9.31
C PRO A 345 12.87 18.69 10.76
N ILE A 346 12.31 17.52 11.08
CA ILE A 346 12.20 17.10 12.48
C ILE A 346 13.64 16.91 12.94
N SER A 347 14.12 17.81 13.80
CA SER A 347 15.48 17.74 14.34
C SER A 347 15.57 16.45 15.16
N ALA A 348 16.15 15.42 14.57
CA ALA A 348 16.54 14.24 15.32
C ALA A 348 17.81 14.61 16.13
N ALA A 349 17.94 14.04 17.34
CA ALA A 349 19.02 14.34 18.27
C ALA A 349 20.40 14.27 17.60
N GLU A 350 21.37 15.03 18.13
CA GLU A 350 22.76 15.05 17.64
C GLU A 350 23.26 13.63 17.35
N GLY A 351 23.62 13.34 16.08
CA GLY A 351 24.16 12.05 15.64
C GLY A 351 23.21 11.16 14.81
N SER A 352 21.97 11.57 14.58
CA SER A 352 21.03 10.88 13.68
C SER A 352 21.17 11.36 12.21
N PRO A 353 20.78 10.55 11.20
CA PRO A 353 20.87 10.96 9.80
C PRO A 353 20.02 12.23 9.58
N LYS A 354 20.59 13.23 8.90
CA LYS A 354 19.92 14.49 8.60
C LYS A 354 18.63 14.21 7.82
N ILE A 355 17.49 14.35 8.48
CA ILE A 355 16.18 14.28 7.82
C ILE A 355 16.07 15.54 6.93
N GLU A 356 15.80 15.37 5.66
CA GLU A 356 15.58 16.50 4.74
C GLU A 356 14.17 17.10 4.96
N PRO A 357 13.94 18.39 4.64
CA PRO A 357 12.61 18.97 4.76
C PRO A 357 11.64 18.31 3.76
N PRO A 358 10.35 18.15 4.11
CA PRO A 358 9.38 17.45 3.26
C PRO A 358 9.27 17.97 1.83
N PHE A 359 9.33 19.29 1.67
CA PHE A 359 9.28 19.92 0.35
C PHE A 359 10.51 19.61 -0.51
N ALA A 360 11.71 19.52 0.09
CA ALA A 360 12.92 19.14 -0.63
C ALA A 360 12.86 17.67 -1.09
N ALA A 361 12.36 16.76 -0.25
CA ALA A 361 12.11 15.38 -0.64
C ALA A 361 11.14 15.29 -1.82
N TYR A 362 10.09 16.11 -1.81
CA TYR A 362 9.09 16.18 -2.88
C TYR A 362 9.67 16.71 -4.20
N ILE A 363 10.45 17.80 -4.17
CA ILE A 363 11.13 18.34 -5.36
C ILE A 363 12.12 17.31 -5.90
N SER A 364 12.90 16.69 -5.03
CA SER A 364 13.87 15.66 -5.40
C SER A 364 13.19 14.52 -6.14
N LEU A 365 12.11 13.94 -5.58
CA LEU A 365 11.30 12.94 -6.26
C LEU A 365 10.74 13.44 -7.59
N THR A 366 10.27 14.69 -7.65
CA THR A 366 9.72 15.27 -8.88
C THR A 366 10.75 15.33 -10.00
N SER A 367 12.02 15.59 -9.68
CA SER A 367 13.12 15.52 -10.65
C SER A 367 13.27 14.11 -11.23
N TYR A 368 13.31 13.08 -10.38
CA TYR A 368 13.40 11.68 -10.83
C TYR A 368 12.18 11.28 -11.68
N ILE A 369 10.95 11.54 -11.22
CA ILE A 369 9.75 11.18 -11.98
C ILE A 369 9.72 11.91 -13.33
N SER A 370 10.16 13.18 -13.39
CA SER A 370 10.22 13.96 -14.63
C SER A 370 11.26 13.42 -15.60
N HIS A 371 12.44 13.02 -15.11
CA HIS A 371 13.48 12.38 -15.92
C HIS A 371 12.98 11.08 -16.56
N HIS A 372 12.20 10.30 -15.81
CA HIS A 372 11.62 9.02 -16.26
C HIS A 372 10.19 9.16 -16.83
N ALA A 373 9.69 10.37 -17.08
CA ALA A 373 8.31 10.62 -17.50
C ALA A 373 7.95 9.96 -18.84
N HIS A 374 8.93 9.82 -19.74
CA HIS A 374 8.75 9.22 -21.06
C HIS A 374 8.57 7.70 -21.04
N ARG A 375 8.84 7.03 -19.90
CA ARG A 375 8.86 5.56 -19.82
C ARG A 375 7.48 4.93 -19.71
N THR A 376 6.59 5.54 -18.91
CA THR A 376 5.24 5.02 -18.72
C THR A 376 4.23 6.18 -18.66
N ALA A 377 2.99 5.89 -19.05
CA ALA A 377 1.89 6.84 -18.90
C ALA A 377 1.70 7.26 -17.44
N ARG A 378 1.89 6.33 -16.49
CA ARG A 378 1.83 6.58 -15.05
C ARG A 378 2.88 7.61 -14.62
N SER A 379 4.14 7.44 -15.02
CA SER A 379 5.23 8.38 -14.73
C SER A 379 4.96 9.75 -15.34
N SER A 380 4.48 9.80 -16.59
CA SER A 380 4.12 11.06 -17.26
C SER A 380 3.01 11.82 -16.52
N LEU A 381 1.95 11.11 -16.07
CA LEU A 381 0.85 11.72 -15.34
C LEU A 381 1.31 12.27 -13.98
N TYR A 382 2.10 11.51 -13.22
CA TYR A 382 2.65 11.99 -11.94
C TYR A 382 3.66 13.12 -12.12
N ALA A 383 4.49 13.10 -13.17
CA ALA A 383 5.38 14.21 -13.49
C ALA A 383 4.59 15.50 -13.71
N ARG A 384 3.56 15.44 -14.57
CA ARG A 384 2.70 16.60 -14.85
C ARG A 384 1.97 17.07 -13.60
N LEU A 385 1.43 16.14 -12.81
CA LEU A 385 0.75 16.46 -11.55
C LEU A 385 1.69 17.20 -10.59
N ASN A 386 2.91 16.71 -10.41
CA ASN A 386 3.86 17.34 -9.50
C ASN A 386 4.28 18.73 -9.95
N LEU A 387 4.50 18.92 -11.26
CA LEU A 387 4.79 20.24 -11.81
C LEU A 387 3.61 21.21 -11.62
N LEU A 388 2.37 20.73 -11.74
CA LEU A 388 1.18 21.52 -11.42
C LEU A 388 1.11 21.87 -9.93
N THR A 389 1.41 20.92 -9.05
CA THR A 389 1.49 21.18 -7.60
C THR A 389 2.49 22.28 -7.30
N ILE A 390 3.72 22.18 -7.82
CA ILE A 390 4.78 23.20 -7.59
C ILE A 390 4.30 24.57 -8.08
N ARG A 391 3.67 24.64 -9.27
CA ARG A 391 3.10 25.88 -9.78
C ARG A 391 2.01 26.46 -8.87
N SER A 392 1.15 25.61 -8.31
CA SER A 392 0.07 26.04 -7.41
C SER A 392 0.56 26.50 -6.04
N VAL A 393 1.79 26.16 -5.66
CA VAL A 393 2.42 26.60 -4.40
C VAL A 393 2.93 28.05 -4.51
N ASP A 394 3.31 28.50 -5.71
CA ASP A 394 3.89 29.84 -5.96
C ASP A 394 2.83 30.95 -6.16
N GLY A 395 1.55 30.60 -6.37
CA GLY A 395 0.46 31.54 -6.63
C GLY A 395 -0.52 31.68 -5.46
#